data_AF-A0A0C9YUP5-F1
#
_entry.id   AF-A0A0C9YUP5-F1
#
_cell.length_a   1.000
_cell.length_b   1.000
_cell.length_c   1.000
_cell.angle_alpha   90.00
_cell.angle_beta   90.00
_cell.angle_gamma   90.00
#
_symmetry.space_group_name_H-M   'P 1'
#
loop_
_entity.id
_entity.type
_entity.pdbx_description
1 polymer ?
#
loop_
_entity_poly.entity_id
_entity_poly.type
_entity_poly.pdbx_seq_one_letter_code
_entity_poly.pdbx_strand_id
1 'polypeptide(L)'
;RSVQDPLVHHGCHFGRAMHAFCNVQALLTNAIVLMSEVEERGLETLTQDERREYSAFRELLKIVPKLEDRLMSSSEEDMMTIAELVSTCVFAYFVVI
;
A
#
# COMPACT_ATOMS: atom_id res chain seq x y z
N ARG A 1 -8.23 -34.96 4.05
CA ARG A 1 -8.18 -33.77 4.93
C ARG A 1 -6.70 -33.51 5.18
N SER A 2 -6.05 -32.63 4.44
CA SER A 2 -4.69 -32.23 4.80
C SER A 2 -4.79 -31.39 6.08
N VAL A 3 -4.03 -31.77 7.10
CA VAL A 3 -3.87 -30.94 8.29
C VAL A 3 -2.93 -29.83 7.85
N GLN A 4 -3.47 -28.66 7.51
CA GLN A 4 -2.63 -27.47 7.27
C GLN A 4 -1.86 -27.17 8.55
N ASP A 5 -0.58 -26.81 8.39
CA ASP A 5 0.28 -26.42 9.51
C ASP A 5 -0.40 -25.30 10.33
N PRO A 6 -0.53 -25.44 11.66
CA PRO A 6 -1.13 -24.42 12.50
C PRO A 6 -0.51 -23.02 12.31
N LEU A 7 0.79 -22.93 12.02
CA LEU A 7 1.47 -21.66 11.75
C LEU A 7 0.92 -20.97 10.49
N VAL A 8 0.64 -21.73 9.43
CA VAL A 8 0.03 -21.20 8.19
C VAL A 8 -1.36 -20.66 8.49
N HIS A 9 -2.16 -21.39 9.27
CA HIS A 9 -3.49 -20.94 9.66
C HIS A 9 -3.45 -19.66 10.50
N HIS A 10 -2.57 -19.59 11.52
CA HIS A 10 -2.42 -18.39 12.36
C HIS A 10 -1.86 -17.19 11.59
N GLY A 11 -0.91 -17.41 10.68
CA GLY A 11 -0.37 -16.38 9.78
C GLY A 11 -1.46 -15.76 8.91
N CYS A 12 -2.32 -16.58 8.30
CA CYS A 12 -3.47 -16.09 7.52
C CYS A 12 -4.44 -15.23 8.35
N HIS A 13 -4.78 -15.65 9.57
CA HIS A 13 -5.66 -14.85 10.44
C HIS A 13 -5.03 -13.53 10.85
N PHE A 14 -3.73 -13.54 11.18
CA PHE A 14 -2.99 -12.33 11.52
C PHE A 14 -2.92 -11.36 10.33
N GLY A 15 -2.61 -11.86 9.13
CA GLY A 15 -2.61 -11.06 7.90
C GLY A 15 -3.97 -10.42 7.62
N ARG A 16 -5.07 -11.16 7.82
CA ARG A 16 -6.44 -10.62 7.66
C ARG A 16 -6.76 -9.52 8.67
N ALA A 17 -6.33 -9.68 9.91
CA ALA A 17 -6.51 -8.67 10.93
C ALA A 17 -5.73 -7.40 10.59
N MET A 18 -4.43 -7.53 10.28
CA MET A 18 -3.59 -6.39 9.87
C MET A 18 -4.13 -5.67 8.63
N HIS A 19 -4.62 -6.40 7.63
CA HIS A 19 -5.22 -5.84 6.43
C HIS A 19 -6.39 -4.89 6.75
N ALA A 20 -7.24 -5.24 7.73
CA ALA A 20 -8.36 -4.38 8.14
C ALA A 20 -7.91 -3.08 8.83
N PHE A 21 -6.68 -3.03 9.35
CA PHE A 21 -6.09 -1.84 9.96
C PHE A 21 -5.26 -1.00 8.97
N CYS A 22 -4.92 -1.54 7.81
CA CYS A 22 -4.19 -0.80 6.78
C CYS A 22 -5.11 0.18 6.05
N ASN A 23 -4.93 1.48 6.30
CA ASN A 23 -5.64 2.51 5.54
C ASN A 23 -4.89 2.82 4.22
N VAL A 24 -5.05 1.93 3.23
CA VAL A 24 -4.39 2.05 1.92
C VAL A 24 -4.84 3.30 1.17
N GLN A 25 -6.10 3.72 1.33
CA GLN A 25 -6.58 4.96 0.72
C GLN A 25 -5.80 6.18 1.25
N ALA A 26 -5.68 6.31 2.57
CA ALA A 26 -4.92 7.40 3.18
C ALA A 26 -3.45 7.37 2.74
N LEU A 27 -2.82 6.18 2.72
CA LEU A 27 -1.45 6.00 2.21
C LEU A 27 -1.30 6.54 0.78
N LEU A 28 -2.23 6.19 -0.12
CA LEU A 28 -2.18 6.63 -1.52
C LEU A 28 -2.40 8.14 -1.65
N THR A 29 -3.40 8.69 -0.97
CA THR A 29 -3.70 10.13 -1.03
C THR A 29 -2.56 10.97 -0.47
N ASN A 30 -2.03 10.59 0.70
CA ASN A 30 -0.89 11.27 1.31
C ASN A 30 0.36 11.16 0.43
N ALA A 31 0.62 9.99 -0.14
CA ALA A 31 1.78 9.78 -1.00
C ALA A 31 1.73 10.64 -2.28
N ILE A 32 0.56 10.88 -2.87
CA ILE A 32 0.42 11.78 -4.03
C ILE A 32 0.86 13.20 -3.67
N VAL A 33 0.43 13.70 -2.50
CA VAL A 33 0.85 15.01 -2.01
C VAL A 33 2.36 15.05 -1.77
N LEU A 34 2.88 14.03 -1.07
CA LEU A 34 4.30 13.92 -0.75
C LEU A 34 5.19 13.78 -1.99
N MET A 35 4.71 13.16 -3.09
CA MET A 35 5.46 13.11 -4.35
C MET A 35 5.76 14.51 -4.89
N SER A 36 4.76 15.40 -4.88
CA SER A 36 4.95 16.79 -5.31
C SER A 36 5.89 17.54 -4.38
N GLU A 37 5.78 17.35 -3.07
CA GLU A 37 6.66 18.01 -2.09
C GLU A 37 8.11 17.55 -2.20
N VAL A 38 8.33 16.25 -2.41
CA VAL A 38 9.67 15.67 -2.60
C VAL A 38 10.31 16.19 -3.89
N GLU A 39 9.52 16.33 -4.96
CA GLU A 39 10.01 16.89 -6.23
C GLU A 39 10.40 18.37 -6.10
N GLU A 40 9.61 19.17 -5.39
CA GLU A 40 9.86 20.62 -5.22
C GLU A 40 10.97 20.93 -4.20
N ARG A 41 10.97 20.21 -3.07
CA ARG A 41 11.72 20.61 -1.86
C ARG A 41 12.72 19.57 -1.35
N GLY A 42 12.72 18.36 -1.91
CA GLY A 42 13.61 17.28 -1.50
C GLY A 42 13.08 16.46 -0.32
N LEU A 43 13.60 15.24 -0.16
CA LEU A 43 13.12 14.27 0.83
C LEU A 43 13.51 14.62 2.28
N GLU A 44 14.52 15.50 2.44
CA GLU A 44 14.97 16.01 3.73
C GLU A 44 13.93 16.89 4.44
N THR A 45 12.95 17.46 3.73
CA THR A 45 11.94 18.32 4.35
C THR A 45 10.82 17.54 5.02
N LEU A 46 10.69 16.25 4.71
CA LEU A 46 9.70 15.37 5.30
C LEU A 46 10.06 15.01 6.75
N THR A 47 9.03 14.88 7.58
CA THR A 47 9.11 14.30 8.92
C THR A 47 9.46 12.82 8.87
N GLN A 48 9.81 12.24 10.02
CA GLN A 48 10.16 10.82 10.08
C GLN A 48 9.00 9.90 9.66
N ASP A 49 7.78 10.25 10.02
CA ASP A 49 6.61 9.43 9.71
C ASP A 49 6.21 9.55 8.25
N GLU A 50 6.25 10.76 7.67
CA GLU A 50 6.05 10.97 6.23
C GLU A 50 7.10 10.21 5.41
N ARG A 51 8.37 10.15 5.84
CA ARG A 51 9.39 9.34 5.16
C ARG A 51 9.10 7.85 5.21
N ARG A 52 8.58 7.35 6.34
CA ARG A 52 8.19 5.93 6.46
C ARG A 52 7.01 5.62 5.54
N GLU A 53 6.01 6.47 5.53
CA GLU A 53 4.83 6.35 4.69
C GLU A 53 5.19 6.43 3.20
N TYR A 54 6.00 7.42 2.81
CA TYR A 54 6.52 7.56 1.46
C TYR A 54 7.38 6.36 1.05
N SER A 55 8.20 5.83 1.95
CA SER A 55 8.97 4.59 1.67
C SER A 55 8.05 3.40 1.43
N ALA A 56 6.99 3.22 2.23
CA ALA A 56 6.03 2.14 2.03
C ALA A 56 5.32 2.27 0.67
N PHE A 57 4.94 3.49 0.28
CA PHE A 57 4.39 3.78 -1.04
C PHE A 57 5.38 3.46 -2.18
N ARG A 58 6.67 3.82 -2.03
CA ARG A 58 7.70 3.50 -3.03
C ARG A 58 7.90 2.00 -3.20
N GLU A 59 7.81 1.21 -2.14
CA GLU A 59 7.84 -0.25 -2.25
C GLU A 59 6.58 -0.79 -2.94
N LEU A 60 5.40 -0.23 -2.64
CA LEU A 60 4.16 -0.60 -3.32
C LEU A 60 4.24 -0.36 -4.83
N LEU A 61 4.81 0.76 -5.29
CA LEU A 61 5.01 1.03 -6.72
C LEU A 61 5.91 0.00 -7.41
N LYS A 62 6.89 -0.57 -6.71
CA LYS A 62 7.74 -1.65 -7.26
C LYS A 62 6.98 -2.97 -7.41
N ILE A 63 6.02 -3.22 -6.51
CA ILE A 63 5.21 -4.44 -6.51
C ILE A 63 4.12 -4.36 -7.60
N VAL A 64 3.56 -3.17 -7.82
CA VAL A 64 2.45 -2.95 -8.78
C VAL A 64 2.92 -2.03 -9.91
N PRO A 65 3.43 -2.60 -11.02
CA PRO A 65 3.87 -1.80 -12.17
C PRO A 65 2.73 -0.92 -12.71
N LYS A 66 3.09 0.29 -13.18
CA LYS A 66 2.15 1.29 -13.72
C LYS A 66 1.13 1.84 -12.73
N LEU A 67 1.26 1.53 -11.43
CA LEU A 67 0.38 2.10 -10.41
C LEU A 67 0.53 3.62 -10.35
N GLU A 68 1.75 4.15 -10.43
CA GLU A 68 2.04 5.59 -10.42
C GLU A 68 1.32 6.31 -11.57
N ASP A 69 1.52 5.86 -12.81
CA ASP A 69 0.84 6.43 -13.99
C ASP A 69 -0.69 6.44 -13.81
N ARG A 70 -1.23 5.34 -13.28
CA ARG A 70 -2.66 5.22 -13.03
C ARG A 70 -3.13 6.23 -11.99
N LEU A 71 -2.42 6.35 -10.87
CA LEU A 71 -2.74 7.30 -9.79
C LEU A 71 -2.71 8.76 -10.27
N MET A 72 -1.74 9.12 -11.11
CA MET A 72 -1.61 10.48 -11.64
C MET A 72 -2.71 10.84 -12.66
N SER A 73 -3.33 9.85 -13.28
CA SER A 73 -4.39 10.04 -14.29
C SER A 73 -5.81 9.90 -13.75
N SER A 74 -5.96 9.44 -12.50
CA SER A 74 -7.25 9.09 -11.90
C SER A 74 -7.94 10.24 -11.18
N SER A 75 -9.27 10.16 -11.13
CA SER A 75 -10.10 11.03 -10.29
C SER A 75 -10.09 10.60 -8.81
N GLU A 76 -10.66 11.42 -7.93
CA GLU A 76 -10.87 11.05 -6.52
C GLU A 76 -11.77 9.82 -6.35
N GLU A 77 -12.76 9.64 -7.24
CA GLU A 77 -13.66 8.46 -7.22
C GLU A 77 -12.90 7.19 -7.62
N ASP A 78 -11.98 7.31 -8.58
CA ASP A 78 -11.10 6.23 -9.00
C ASP A 78 -10.09 5.84 -7.89
N MET A 79 -9.68 6.78 -7.03
CA MET A 79 -8.76 6.50 -5.91
C MET A 79 -9.29 5.42 -4.98
N MET A 80 -10.57 5.48 -4.61
CA MET A 80 -11.18 4.46 -3.75
C MET A 80 -11.10 3.08 -4.39
N THR A 81 -11.45 3.00 -5.67
CA THR A 81 -11.39 1.74 -6.43
C THR A 81 -9.96 1.23 -6.54
N ILE A 82 -8.98 2.11 -6.78
CA ILE A 82 -7.56 1.73 -6.85
C ILE A 82 -7.07 1.23 -5.50
N ALA A 83 -7.44 1.90 -4.40
CA ALA A 83 -7.08 1.49 -3.04
C ALA A 83 -7.62 0.09 -2.69
N GLU A 84 -8.87 -0.21 -3.04
CA GLU A 84 -9.46 -1.54 -2.84
C GLU A 84 -8.74 -2.63 -3.62
N LEU A 85 -8.44 -2.38 -4.90
CA LEU A 85 -7.71 -3.30 -5.76
C LEU A 85 -6.30 -3.55 -5.24
N VAL A 86 -5.58 -2.50 -4.86
CA VAL A 86 -4.23 -2.58 -4.28
C VAL A 86 -4.25 -3.36 -2.97
N SER A 87 -5.17 -3.05 -2.07
CA SER A 87 -5.30 -3.76 -0.78
C SER A 87 -5.49 -5.25 -1.00
N THR A 88 -6.34 -5.62 -1.97
CA THR A 88 -6.58 -7.01 -2.37
C THR A 88 -5.33 -7.67 -2.96
N CYS A 89 -4.61 -6.99 -3.86
CA CYS A 89 -3.38 -7.51 -4.45
C CYS A 89 -2.28 -7.74 -3.41
N VAL A 90 -2.05 -6.77 -2.52
CA VAL A 90 -1.05 -6.88 -1.45
C VAL A 90 -1.41 -8.03 -0.53
N PHE A 91 -2.68 -8.14 -0.12
CA PHE A 91 -3.13 -9.25 0.71
C PHE A 91 -2.91 -10.62 0.05
N ALA A 92 -3.19 -10.76 -1.25
CA ALA A 92 -2.93 -11.99 -1.98
C ALA A 92 -1.44 -12.34 -2.04
N TYR A 93 -0.56 -11.36 -2.26
CA TYR A 93 0.90 -11.58 -2.26
C TYR A 93 1.45 -12.03 -0.90
N PHE A 94 0.93 -11.49 0.22
CA PHE A 94 1.38 -11.84 1.57
C PHE A 94 0.76 -13.12 2.14
N VAL A 95 -0.33 -13.63 1.54
CA VAL A 95 -1.01 -14.86 2.00
C VAL A 95 -0.66 -16.09 1.14
N VAL A 96 -0.18 -15.90 -0.08
CA VAL A 96 0.16 -16.99 -1.02
C VAL A 96 1.65 -17.37 -1.00
N ILE A 97 2.51 -16.57 -0.34
CA ILE A 97 3.91 -16.90 -0.02
C ILE A 97 4.00 -17.34 1.44
#